data_AF-A0A924W631-F1
#
_entry.id   AF-A0A924W631-F1
#
_cell.length_a   1.000
_cell.length_b   1.000
_cell.length_c   1.000
_cell.angle_alpha   90.00
_cell.angle_beta   90.00
_cell.angle_gamma   90.00
#
_symmetry.space_group_name_H-M   'P 1'
#
loop_
_entity.id
_entity.type
_entity.pdbx_description
1 polymer ?
#
loop_
_entity_poly.entity_id
_entity_poly.type
_entity_poly.pdbx_seq_one_letter_code
_entity_poly.pdbx_strand_id
1 'polypeptide(L)' 'MSWMQDLRVARVLFEGLVKNDTFSADYKDIPAVAERWTISPDGTSYTFYLRKNAKWSNGEPVTAGDFVYSWRRGIMPDL' A
#
# COMPACT_ATOMS: atom_id res chain seq x y z
N MET A 1 -2.84 6.01 -26.32
CA MET A 1 -2.23 5.31 -25.17
C MET A 1 -2.98 5.74 -23.90
N SER A 2 -4.04 5.02 -23.50
CA SER A 2 -4.90 5.40 -22.34
C SER A 2 -4.35 4.93 -20.98
N TRP A 3 -3.48 3.91 -20.96
CA TRP A 3 -3.00 3.27 -19.72
C TRP A 3 -2.34 4.23 -18.71
N MET A 4 -1.70 5.30 -19.17
CA MET A 4 -1.11 6.30 -18.29
C MET A 4 -2.17 7.11 -17.52
N GLN A 5 -3.35 7.34 -18.10
CA GLN A 5 -4.44 8.04 -17.42
C GLN A 5 -5.08 7.11 -16.37
N ASP A 6 -5.30 5.85 -16.73
CA ASP A 6 -5.85 4.83 -15.83
C ASP A 6 -4.98 4.64 -14.59
N LEU A 7 -3.64 4.53 -14.77
CA LEU A 7 -2.69 4.43 -13.66
C LEU A 7 -2.66 5.68 -12.78
N ARG A 8 -2.84 6.87 -13.36
CA ARG A 8 -2.91 8.12 -12.58
C ARG A 8 -4.16 8.17 -11.73
N VAL A 9 -5.31 7.80 -12.30
CA VAL A 9 -6.57 7.73 -11.55
C VAL A 9 -6.46 6.71 -10.42
N ALA A 10 -5.90 5.52 -10.69
CA ALA A 10 -5.68 4.52 -9.65
C ALA A 10 -4.81 5.05 -8.49
N ARG A 11 -3.76 5.80 -8.77
CA ARG A 11 -2.89 6.41 -7.73
C ARG A 11 -3.58 7.51 -6.91
N VAL A 12 -4.63 8.14 -7.42
CA VAL A 12 -5.42 9.12 -6.67
C VAL A 12 -6.47 8.43 -5.81
N LEU A 13 -7.03 7.32 -6.28
CA LEU A 13 -8.10 6.59 -5.60
C LEU A 13 -7.60 5.63 -4.52
N PHE A 14 -6.42 5.04 -4.71
CA PHE A 14 -5.88 4.00 -3.84
C PHE A 14 -4.56 4.41 -3.21
N GLU A 15 -4.36 4.02 -1.96
CA GLU A 15 -3.11 4.21 -1.22
C GLU A 15 -2.55 2.85 -0.79
N GLY A 16 -1.24 2.63 -1.01
CA GLY A 16 -0.53 1.41 -0.61
C GLY A 16 -0.09 1.43 0.86
N LEU A 17 0.63 0.38 1.28
CA LEU A 17 1.28 0.34 2.60
C LEU A 17 2.32 1.45 2.74
N VAL A 18 3.12 1.65 1.68
CA VAL A 18 4.12 2.71 1.53
C VAL A 18 3.95 3.39 0.18
N LYS A 19 4.56 4.55 0.00
CA LYS A 19 4.66 5.23 -1.30
C LYS A 19 6.08 5.75 -1.50
N ASN A 20 6.48 5.95 -2.75
CA ASN A 20 7.76 6.57 -3.03
C ASN A 20 7.64 8.09 -2.94
N ASP A 21 8.67 8.74 -2.38
CA ASP A 21 8.82 10.18 -2.48
C ASP A 21 9.33 10.55 -3.88
N THR A 22 8.39 10.86 -4.77
CA THR A 22 8.67 11.25 -6.15
C THR A 22 9.28 12.64 -6.30
N PHE A 23 9.41 13.41 -5.21
CA PHE A 23 10.06 14.71 -5.20
C PHE A 23 11.52 14.63 -4.72
N SER A 24 11.88 13.52 -4.06
CA SER A 24 13.26 13.21 -3.66
C SER A 24 14.04 12.58 -4.82
N ALA A 25 15.34 12.88 -4.89
CA ALA A 25 16.22 12.30 -5.91
C ALA A 25 16.46 10.79 -5.70
N ASP A 26 16.28 10.30 -4.48
CA ASP A 26 16.54 8.92 -4.07
C ASP A 26 15.27 8.04 -4.04
N TYR A 27 14.10 8.60 -4.37
CA TYR A 27 12.83 7.86 -4.47
C TYR A 27 12.50 7.03 -3.23
N LYS A 28 12.91 7.50 -2.06
CA LYS A 28 12.77 6.77 -0.80
C LYS A 28 11.33 6.35 -0.53
N ASP A 29 11.18 5.18 0.09
CA ASP A 29 9.90 4.74 0.63
C ASP A 29 9.52 5.59 1.84
N ILE A 30 8.33 6.18 1.79
CA ILE A 30 7.77 7.01 2.85
C ILE A 30 6.43 6.42 3.33
N PRO A 31 6.02 6.76 4.58
CA PRO A 31 4.74 6.30 5.13
C PRO A 31 3.53 6.65 4.25
N ALA A 32 2.62 5.69 4.13
CA ALA A 32 1.32 5.83 3.50
C ALA A 32 0.26 5.28 4.48
N VAL A 33 -0.51 4.23 4.15
CA VAL A 33 -1.44 3.63 5.13
C VAL A 33 -0.70 3.06 6.34
N ALA A 34 0.51 2.51 6.14
CA ALA A 34 1.39 2.18 7.25
C ALA A 34 2.13 3.44 7.75
N GLU A 35 2.11 3.66 9.06
CA GLU A 35 2.83 4.77 9.70
C GLU A 35 4.30 4.45 9.93
N ARG A 36 4.62 3.16 10.08
CA ARG A 36 5.97 2.62 10.20
C ARG A 36 5.99 1.14 9.86
N TRP A 37 7.18 0.60 9.64
CA TRP A 37 7.40 -0.83 9.47
C TRP A 37 8.74 -1.25 10.07
N THR A 38 8.88 -2.54 10.33
CA THR A 38 10.12 -3.17 10.75
C THR A 38 10.46 -4.31 9.82
N ILE A 39 11.75 -4.54 9.61
CA ILE A 39 12.28 -5.61 8.77
C ILE A 39 13.06 -6.55 9.68
N SER A 40 12.85 -7.85 9.53
CA SER A 40 13.63 -8.85 10.27
C SER A 40 15.12 -8.80 9.88
N PRO A 41 16.03 -9.28 10.75
CA PRO A 41 17.47 -9.25 10.47
C PRO A 41 17.89 -9.96 9.17
N ASP A 42 17.14 -10.99 8.77
CA ASP A 42 17.35 -11.76 7.53
C ASP A 42 16.64 -11.17 6.31
N GLY A 43 15.86 -10.09 6.48
CA GLY A 43 15.16 -9.42 5.39
C GLY A 43 13.99 -10.21 4.80
N THR A 44 13.52 -11.29 5.44
CA THR A 44 12.45 -12.13 4.90
C THR A 44 11.06 -11.78 5.46
N SER A 45 11.00 -11.06 6.58
CA SER A 45 9.76 -10.69 7.25
C SER A 45 9.66 -9.17 7.40
N TYR A 46 8.52 -8.64 6.94
CA TYR A 46 8.19 -7.22 7.02
C TYR A 46 6.91 -7.05 7.83
N THR A 47 6.99 -6.25 8.90
CA THR A 47 5.82 -5.96 9.76
C THR A 47 5.42 -4.51 9.58
N PHE A 48 4.22 -4.29 9.05
CA PHE A 48 3.66 -2.96 8.84
C PHE A 48 2.66 -2.61 9.95
N TYR A 49 2.76 -1.38 10.46
CA TYR A 49 1.85 -0.85 11.48
C TYR A 49 0.94 0.17 10.82
N LEU A 50 -0.35 -0.16 10.71
CA LEU A 50 -1.34 0.69 10.05
C LEU A 50 -1.76 1.87 10.94
N ARG A 51 -2.04 3.01 10.32
CA ARG A 51 -2.62 4.17 11.02
C ARG A 51 -3.96 3.79 11.65
N LYS A 52 -4.16 4.11 12.92
CA LYS A 52 -5.39 3.78 13.66
C LYS A 52 -6.67 4.44 13.11
N ASN A 53 -6.52 5.54 12.37
CA ASN A 53 -7.61 6.29 11.77
C ASN A 53 -7.78 6.03 10.27
N ALA A 54 -7.06 5.08 9.69
CA ALA A 54 -7.23 4.70 8.29
C ALA A 54 -8.65 4.15 8.07
N LYS A 55 -9.35 4.71 7.10
CA LYS A 55 -10.72 4.33 6.75
C LYS A 55 -10.88 4.28 5.24
N TRP A 56 -11.67 3.33 4.78
CA TRP A 56 -12.23 3.33 3.44
C TRP A 56 -13.21 4.48 3.27
N SER A 57 -13.50 4.86 2.02
CA SER A 57 -14.44 5.97 1.73
C SER A 57 -15.87 5.69 2.21
N ASN A 58 -16.23 4.42 2.45
CA ASN A 58 -17.50 4.02 3.06
C ASN A 58 -17.51 4.16 4.60
N GLY A 59 -16.39 4.57 5.22
CA GLY A 59 -16.25 4.78 6.66
C GLY A 59 -15.75 3.57 7.46
N GLU A 60 -15.64 2.40 6.84
CA GLU A 60 -15.10 1.20 7.49
C GLU A 60 -13.60 1.34 7.77
N PRO A 61 -13.09 0.81 8.89
CA PRO A 61 -11.66 0.85 9.18
C PRO A 61 -10.86 0.00 8.17
N VAL A 62 -9.71 0.51 7.75
CA VAL A 62 -8.76 -0.28 6.96
C VAL A 62 -8.04 -1.26 7.88
N THR A 63 -7.96 -2.52 7.48
CA THR A 63 -7.34 -3.59 8.27
C THR A 63 -6.18 -4.25 7.54
N ALA A 64 -5.33 -4.99 8.27
CA ALA A 64 -4.29 -5.81 7.64
C ALA A 64 -4.88 -6.88 6.69
N GLY A 65 -6.12 -7.32 6.94
CA GLY A 65 -6.83 -8.29 6.10
C GLY A 65 -7.09 -7.77 4.68
N ASP A 66 -7.32 -6.46 4.51
CA ASP A 66 -7.59 -5.86 3.21
C ASP A 66 -6.35 -5.94 2.28
N PHE A 67 -5.18 -5.77 2.87
CA PHE A 67 -3.90 -5.92 2.16
C PHE A 67 -3.61 -7.37 1.81
N VAL A 68 -3.84 -8.30 2.75
CA VAL A 68 -3.69 -9.75 2.50
C VAL A 68 -4.62 -10.19 1.37
N TYR A 69 -5.88 -9.76 1.39
CA TYR A 69 -6.84 -10.04 0.33
C TYR A 69 -6.36 -9.50 -1.03
N SER A 70 -5.95 -8.24 -1.07
CA SER A 70 -5.49 -7.58 -2.31
C SER A 70 -4.27 -8.26 -2.93
N TRP A 71 -3.30 -8.65 -2.10
CA TRP A 71 -2.11 -9.37 -2.56
C TRP A 71 -2.45 -10.74 -3.11
N ARG A 72 -3.28 -11.50 -2.38
CA ARG A 72 -3.75 -12.82 -2.83
C ARG A 72 -4.47 -12.72 -4.16
N ARG A 73 -5.40 -11.77 -4.30
CA ARG A 73 -6.09 -11.52 -5.58
C ARG A 73 -5.15 -11.19 -6.74
N GLY A 74 -4.05 -10.48 -6.47
CA GLY A 74 -3.10 -10.09 -7.52
C GLY A 74 -2.21 -11.24 -8.01
N ILE A 75 -1.94 -12.24 -7.16
CA ILE A 75 -0.98 -13.32 -7.44
C ILE A 75 -1.64 -14.69 -7.63
N MET A 76 -2.89 -14.86 -7.18
CA MET A 76 -3.65 -16.10 -7.30
C MET A 76 -4.63 -15.97 -8.48
N PRO A 77 -4.45 -16.73 -9.56
CA PRO A 77 -5.29 -16.65 -10.76
C PRO A 77 -6.71 -17.21 -10.56
N ASP A 78 -6.95 -17.92 -9.47
CA ASP A 78 -8.12 -18.74 -9.15
C ASP A 78 -8.86 -18.31 -7.87
N LEU A 79 -8.58 -17.09 -7.37
CA LEU A 79 -9.36 -16.50 -6.29
C LEU A 79 -10.77 -16.07 -6.75
#